data_AF-A0A7R9FK03-F1
#
_entry.id   AF-A0A7R9FK03-F1
#
_cell.length_a   1.000
_cell.length_b   1.000
_cell.length_c   1.000
_cell.angle_alpha   90.00
_cell.angle_beta   90.00
_cell.angle_gamma   90.00
#
_symmetry.space_group_name_H-M   'P 1'
#
loop_
_entity.id
_entity.type
_entity.pdbx_description
1 polymer ?
#
loop_
_entity_poly.entity_id
_entity_poly.type
_entity_poly.pdbx_seq_one_letter_code
_entity_poly.pdbx_strand_id
1 'polypeptide(L)'
;MSPNYVLSEVDILHLLNLSSGTPGVSVVEGPAPGVPAYKLRVNYGNVRVATPDVITAALTRPPGFTAVFVYRQHRKTLARFRGPHVLRRPMT
;
A
#
# COMPACT_ATOMS: atom_id res chain seq x y z
N MET A 1 30.47 -1.59 -9.29
CA MET A 1 29.78 -0.57 -8.48
C MET A 1 28.34 -0.53 -8.94
N SER A 2 27.42 -1.09 -8.16
CA SER A 2 25.98 -1.07 -8.48
C SER A 2 25.35 0.20 -7.90
N PRO A 3 24.41 0.87 -8.58
CA PRO A 3 23.82 2.10 -8.08
C PRO A 3 23.00 1.79 -6.83
N ASN A 4 23.41 2.37 -5.70
CA ASN A 4 22.65 2.39 -4.45
C ASN A 4 21.40 3.26 -4.64
N TYR A 5 20.34 2.70 -5.21
CA TYR A 5 19.01 3.29 -5.11
C TYR A 5 18.50 3.05 -3.68
N VAL A 6 18.85 3.96 -2.77
CA VAL A 6 18.09 4.10 -1.54
C VAL A 6 16.73 4.64 -1.96
N LEU A 7 15.73 3.76 -2.07
CA LEU A 7 14.33 4.18 -2.07
C LEU A 7 14.09 4.85 -0.71
N SER A 8 14.27 6.18 -0.65
CA SER A 8 13.95 6.97 0.54
C SER A 8 12.44 7.03 0.79
N GLU A 9 11.67 6.73 -0.26
CA GLU A 9 10.21 6.70 -0.24
C GLU A 9 9.72 5.45 -0.97
N VAL A 10 8.67 4.85 -0.42
CA VAL A 10 7.99 3.70 -1.01
C VAL A 10 6.53 4.07 -1.20
N ASP A 11 6.12 4.25 -2.45
CA ASP A 11 4.70 4.41 -2.79
C ASP A 11 4.00 3.05 -2.75
N ILE A 12 3.27 2.81 -1.66
CA ILE A 12 2.54 1.57 -1.44
C ILE A 12 1.44 1.38 -2.50
N LEU A 13 0.76 2.45 -2.94
CA LEU A 13 -0.33 2.33 -3.93
C LEU A 13 0.22 1.96 -5.30
N HIS A 14 1.41 2.47 -5.65
CA HIS A 14 2.14 2.04 -6.84
C HIS A 14 2.56 0.56 -6.75
N LEU A 15 3.09 0.11 -5.61
CA LEU A 15 3.45 -1.31 -5.40
C LEU A 15 2.25 -2.25 -5.40
N LEU A 16 1.06 -1.76 -5.04
CA LEU A 16 -0.19 -2.52 -5.15
C LEU A 16 -0.66 -2.66 -6.60
N ASN A 17 -0.05 -1.94 -7.56
CA ASN A 17 -0.41 -1.90 -8.97
C ASN A 17 -1.92 -1.71 -9.18
N LEU A 18 -2.51 -0.77 -8.45
CA LEU A 18 -3.93 -0.47 -8.55
C LEU A 18 -4.22 0.26 -9.87
N SER A 19 -5.26 -0.17 -10.58
CA SER A 19 -5.73 0.49 -11.80
C SER A 19 -7.26 0.46 -11.87
N SER A 20 -7.82 1.10 -12.90
CA SER A 20 -9.25 0.99 -13.21
C SER A 20 -9.67 -0.43 -13.60
N GLY A 21 -8.73 -1.27 -14.04
CA GLY A 21 -8.97 -2.69 -14.31
C GLY A 21 -8.95 -3.56 -13.05
N THR A 22 -8.46 -3.04 -11.93
CA THR A 22 -8.50 -3.75 -10.65
C THR A 22 -9.97 -3.83 -10.18
N PRO A 23 -10.53 -5.03 -9.93
CA PRO A 23 -11.91 -5.15 -9.47
C PRO A 23 -12.16 -4.27 -8.24
N GLY A 24 -13.37 -3.72 -8.06
CA GLY A 24 -13.70 -2.93 -6.87
C GLY A 24 -12.89 -1.64 -6.64
N VAL A 25 -12.01 -1.24 -7.56
CA VAL A 25 -11.24 0.00 -7.54
C VAL A 25 -11.85 0.98 -8.54
N SER A 26 -11.85 2.26 -8.20
CA SER A 26 -12.12 3.33 -9.15
C SER A 26 -11.05 4.40 -8.98
N VAL A 27 -10.41 4.78 -10.09
CA VAL A 27 -9.47 5.90 -10.11
C VAL A 27 -10.28 7.20 -10.09
N VAL A 28 -9.95 8.10 -9.18
CA VAL A 28 -10.62 9.38 -8.98
C VAL A 28 -9.58 10.46 -8.74
N GLU A 29 -9.99 11.72 -8.87
CA GLU A 29 -9.12 12.85 -8.53
C GLU A 29 -8.90 12.93 -7.01
N GLY A 30 -7.63 13.11 -6.63
CA GLY A 30 -7.20 13.28 -5.25
C GLY A 30 -7.03 14.77 -4.88
N PRO A 31 -6.53 15.04 -3.68
CA PRO A 31 -6.22 16.40 -3.24
C PRO A 31 -4.98 17.00 -3.94
N ALA A 32 -4.14 16.17 -4.58
CA ALA A 32 -3.01 16.61 -5.37
C ALA A 32 -3.37 16.51 -6.87
N PRO A 33 -3.35 17.63 -7.62
CA PRO A 33 -3.61 17.63 -9.05
C PRO A 33 -2.67 16.69 -9.81
N GLY A 34 -3.21 15.90 -10.74
CA GLY A 34 -2.42 14.97 -11.56
C GLY A 34 -1.95 13.70 -10.84
N VAL A 35 -2.24 13.54 -9.54
CA VAL A 35 -1.96 12.31 -8.79
C VAL A 35 -3.24 11.49 -8.63
N PRO A 36 -3.29 10.23 -9.09
CA PRO A 36 -4.48 9.41 -8.97
C PRO A 36 -4.77 9.08 -7.50
N ALA A 37 -6.03 9.23 -7.10
CA ALA A 37 -6.56 8.65 -5.88
C ALA A 37 -7.40 7.41 -6.20
N TYR A 38 -7.45 6.45 -5.28
CA TYR A 38 -8.14 5.18 -5.49
C TYR A 38 -9.30 5.03 -4.51
N LYS A 39 -10.51 4.94 -5.05
CA LYS A 39 -11.72 4.62 -4.28
C LYS A 39 -11.89 3.11 -4.20
N LEU A 40 -11.77 2.55 -3.00
CA LEU A 40 -11.98 1.13 -2.72
C LEU A 40 -13.45 0.88 -2.33
N ARG A 41 -14.13 -0.05 -3.01
CA ARG A 41 -15.54 -0.40 -2.71
C ARG A 41 -15.64 -1.36 -1.52
N VAL A 42 -16.77 -1.33 -0.81
CA VAL A 42 -16.99 -2.07 0.47
C VAL A 42 -16.79 -3.59 0.35
N ASN A 43 -17.06 -4.18 -0.82
CA ASN A 43 -16.85 -5.61 -1.06
C ASN A 43 -15.39 -5.97 -1.40
N TYR A 44 -14.46 -5.02 -1.33
CA TYR A 44 -13.05 -5.29 -1.58
C TYR A 44 -12.41 -5.92 -0.33
N GLY A 45 -12.45 -7.25 -0.29
CA GLY A 45 -11.62 -8.04 0.60
C GLY A 45 -10.14 -7.87 0.23
N ASN A 46 -9.30 -7.63 1.24
CA ASN A 46 -7.84 -7.64 1.23
C ASN A 46 -7.17 -7.43 -0.15
N VAL A 47 -6.78 -6.19 -0.46
CA VAL A 47 -5.86 -5.92 -1.58
C VAL A 47 -4.56 -6.68 -1.30
N ARG A 48 -4.22 -7.65 -2.16
CA ARG A 48 -2.95 -8.39 -2.04
C ARG A 48 -1.82 -7.55 -2.62
N VAL A 49 -0.76 -7.35 -1.86
CA VAL A 49 0.48 -6.75 -2.36
C VAL A 49 1.30 -7.83 -3.07
N ALA A 50 1.72 -7.57 -4.30
CA ALA A 50 2.55 -8.50 -5.07
C ALA A 50 4.01 -8.57 -4.58
N THR A 51 4.50 -7.52 -3.91
CA THR A 51 5.91 -7.40 -3.50
C THR A 51 6.05 -7.08 -2.01
N PRO A 52 5.73 -8.04 -1.12
CA PRO A 52 5.84 -7.85 0.33
C PRO A 52 7.28 -7.61 0.79
N ASP A 53 8.30 -8.06 0.04
CA ASP A 53 9.69 -7.97 0.45
C ASP A 53 10.23 -6.54 0.44
N VAL A 54 9.87 -5.73 -0.57
CA VAL A 54 10.26 -4.31 -0.66
C VAL A 54 9.63 -3.52 0.47
N ILE A 55 8.35 -3.76 0.75
CA ILE A 55 7.63 -3.12 1.86
C ILE A 55 8.23 -3.55 3.19
N THR A 56 8.50 -4.85 3.37
CA THR A 56 9.08 -5.37 4.61
C THR A 56 10.46 -4.76 4.87
N ALA A 57 11.33 -4.74 3.86
CA ALA A 57 12.65 -4.13 3.96
C ALA A 57 12.58 -2.65 4.34
N ALA A 58 11.63 -1.89 3.77
CA ALA A 58 11.41 -0.49 4.10
C ALA A 58 10.90 -0.32 5.55
N LEU A 59 9.96 -1.16 5.99
CA LEU A 59 9.38 -1.11 7.33
C LEU A 59 10.37 -1.55 8.44
N THR A 60 11.35 -2.39 8.12
CA THR A 60 12.33 -2.91 9.11
C THR A 60 13.65 -2.14 9.14
N ARG A 61 13.82 -1.11 8.31
CA ARG A 61 15.08 -0.37 8.19
C ARG A 61 15.28 0.58 9.40
N PRO A 62 16.44 0.56 10.08
CA PRO A 62 16.76 1.54 11.12
C PRO A 62 16.89 2.97 10.55
N PRO A 63 16.56 4.03 11.31
CA PRO A 63 16.08 4.03 12.71
C PRO A 63 14.58 3.70 12.85
N GLY A 64 13.90 3.46 11.74
CA GLY A 64 12.47 3.23 11.65
C GLY A 64 11.94 3.78 10.33
N PHE A 65 10.63 3.86 10.21
CA PHE A 65 9.95 4.40 9.03
C PHE A 65 8.95 5.47 9.45
N THR A 66 8.60 6.33 8.51
CA THR A 66 7.44 7.21 8.60
C THR A 66 6.43 6.78 7.55
N ALA A 67 5.17 6.64 7.95
CA ALA A 67 4.09 6.30 7.02
C ALA A 67 3.19 7.52 6.83
N VAL A 68 3.04 7.94 5.58
CA VAL A 68 2.20 9.08 5.20
C VAL A 68 1.03 8.56 4.37
N PHE A 69 -0.19 8.91 4.77
CA PHE A 69 -1.40 8.55 4.05
C PHE A 69 -2.34 9.74 3.97
N VAL A 70 -2.87 9.96 2.78
CA VAL A 70 -4.01 10.87 2.58
C VAL A 70 -5.21 10.03 2.20
N TYR A 71 -6.25 10.06 3.03
CA TYR A 71 -7.40 9.20 2.85
C TYR A 71 -8.71 9.96 3.12
N ARG A 72 -9.77 9.53 2.42
CA ARG A 72 -11.15 9.95 2.71
C ARG A 72 -11.95 8.73 3.13
N GLN A 73 -12.43 8.74 4.36
CA GLN A 73 -13.16 7.61 4.95
C GLN A 73 -14.63 7.94 5.17
N HIS A 74 -15.50 6.96 4.97
CA HIS A 74 -16.92 7.11 5.29
C HIS A 74 -17.11 7.27 6.81
N ARG A 75 -18.00 8.19 7.21
CA ARG A 75 -18.27 8.44 8.63
C ARG A 75 -18.73 7.15 9.33
N LYS A 76 -18.36 7.00 10.61
CA LYS A 76 -18.74 5.87 11.46
C LYS A 76 -18.31 4.48 10.95
N THR A 77 -17.27 4.42 10.11
CA THR A 77 -16.64 3.15 9.70
C THR A 77 -15.30 2.99 10.39
N LEU A 78 -14.84 1.75 10.61
CA LEU A 78 -13.49 1.45 11.06
C LEU A 78 -12.69 0.93 9.87
N ALA A 79 -11.85 1.79 9.27
CA ALA A 79 -10.85 1.33 8.32
C ALA A 79 -9.64 0.80 9.10
N ARG A 80 -9.13 -0.38 8.72
CA ARG A 80 -7.90 -0.93 9.28
C ARG A 80 -6.88 -1.10 8.16
N PHE A 81 -5.79 -0.35 8.25
CA PHE A 81 -4.57 -0.71 7.53
C PHE A 81 -3.95 -1.89 8.27
N ARG A 82 -3.89 -3.06 7.63
CA ARG A 82 -3.15 -4.20 8.16
C ARG A 82 -1.76 -4.22 7.53
N GLY A 83 -0.74 -4.27 8.36
CA GLY A 83 0.62 -4.55 7.92
C GLY A 83 0.75 -5.95 7.31
N PRO A 84 1.92 -6.28 6.74
CA PRO A 84 2.17 -7.58 6.13
C PRO A 84 1.90 -8.72 7.12
N HIS A 85 1.02 -9.65 6.76
CA HIS A 85 0.86 -10.92 7.45
C HIS A 85 1.86 -11.91 6.86
N VAL A 86 3.00 -12.12 7.53
CA VAL A 86 3.91 -13.21 7.18
C VAL A 86 3.27 -14.52 7.67
N LEU A 87 2.68 -15.28 6.77
CA LEU A 87 2.31 -16.67 7.03
C LEU A 87 3.61 -17.46 7.19
N ARG A 88 4.12 -17.58 8.42
CA ARG A 88 5.14 -18.58 8.74
C ARG A 88 4.50 -19.95 8.52
N ARG A 89 4.83 -20.61 7.40
CA ARG A 89 4.56 -22.04 7.28
C ARG A 89 5.36 -22.74 8.39
N PRO A 90 4.74 -23.59 9.21
CA PRO A 90 5.51 -24.46 10.09
C PRO A 90 6.42 -25.33 9.19
N MET A 91 7.72 -25.37 9.52
CA MET A 91 8.61 -26.36 8.95
C MET A 91 8.17 -27.71 9.50
N THR A 92 7.66 -28.57 8.63
CA THR A 92 7.54 -30.02 8.82
C THR A 92 8.42 -30.70 7.80
#